data_AF-A0A7U5XYY4-F1
#
_entry.id   AF-A0A7U5XYY4-F1
#
_cell.length_a   1.000
_cell.length_b   1.000
_cell.length_c   1.000
_cell.angle_alpha   90.00
_cell.angle_beta   90.00
_cell.angle_gamma   90.00
#
_symmetry.space_group_name_H-M   'P 1'
#
loop_
_entity.id
_entity.type
_entity.pdbx_description
1 polymer ?
#
loop_
_entity_poly.entity_id
_entity_poly.type
_entity_poly.pdbx_seq_one_letter_code
_entity_poly.pdbx_strand_id
1 'polypeptide(L)'
;MASNLVTDIERIRQTDKSDQIDISTTVQSHIAAGTGRKDVERRLQQQGFTLHEQPEAADKTRTLIAVRKEKGLIASLGFHDEIRVVIIFDNDKVKHASGLLIYRAL
;
A
#
# COMPACT_ATOMS: atom_id res chain seq x y z
N MET A 1 15.90 10.94 -7.92
CA MET A 1 14.62 10.38 -8.41
C MET A 1 13.87 9.84 -7.21
N ALA A 2 12.67 10.33 -6.91
CA ALA A 2 11.91 9.83 -5.77
C ALA A 2 11.47 8.38 -6.06
N SER A 3 11.86 7.45 -5.20
CA SER A 3 11.50 6.04 -5.30
C SER A 3 9.96 5.90 -5.18
N ASN A 4 9.36 5.30 -6.22
CA ASN A 4 7.92 5.15 -6.40
C ASN A 4 7.50 3.74 -5.97
N LEU A 5 6.66 3.65 -4.93
CA LEU A 5 6.23 2.37 -4.35
C LEU A 5 5.56 1.49 -5.40
N VAL A 6 4.75 2.11 -6.27
CA VAL A 6 4.02 1.38 -7.29
C VAL A 6 4.98 0.76 -8.30
N THR A 7 5.97 1.52 -8.80
CA THR A 7 6.96 1.00 -9.75
C THR A 7 7.76 -0.20 -9.22
N ASP A 8 8.09 -0.21 -7.93
CA ASP A 8 8.80 -1.35 -7.34
C ASP A 8 7.87 -2.57 -7.16
N ILE A 9 6.58 -2.36 -6.85
CA ILE A 9 5.57 -3.43 -6.83
C ILE A 9 5.30 -3.98 -8.24
N GLU A 10 5.27 -3.14 -9.27
CA GLU A 10 5.13 -3.55 -10.67
C GLU A 10 6.28 -4.49 -11.08
N ARG A 11 7.50 -4.19 -10.64
CA ARG A 11 8.67 -5.05 -10.91
C ARG A 11 8.52 -6.42 -10.24
N ILE A 12 8.06 -6.47 -8.98
CA ILE A 12 7.77 -7.73 -8.28
C ILE A 12 6.71 -8.53 -9.04
N ARG A 13 5.66 -7.87 -9.52
CA ARG A 13 4.57 -8.49 -10.28
C ARG A 13 5.03 -9.05 -11.64
N GLN A 14 6.10 -8.52 -12.22
CA GLN A 14 6.67 -9.09 -13.44
C GLN A 14 7.33 -10.44 -13.20
N THR A 15 7.92 -10.63 -12.01
CA THR A 15 8.61 -11.87 -11.64
C THR A 15 7.72 -12.88 -10.93
N ASP A 16 6.73 -12.42 -10.16
CA ASP A 16 5.81 -13.26 -9.40
C ASP A 16 4.37 -13.10 -9.93
N LYS A 17 3.76 -14.23 -10.30
CA LYS A 17 2.41 -14.31 -10.90
C LYS A 17 1.38 -14.93 -9.97
N SER A 18 1.71 -15.09 -8.69
CA SER A 18 0.79 -15.57 -7.65
C SER A 18 -0.44 -14.67 -7.55
N ASP A 19 -1.57 -15.23 -7.12
CA ASP A 19 -2.80 -14.48 -6.88
C ASP A 19 -2.66 -13.48 -5.72
N GLN A 20 -1.76 -13.77 -4.78
CA GLN A 20 -1.41 -12.91 -3.66
C GLN A 20 0.11 -12.87 -3.47
N ILE A 21 0.66 -11.66 -3.33
CA ILE A 21 2.09 -11.44 -3.13
C ILE A 21 2.26 -10.51 -1.94
N ASP A 22 2.96 -10.98 -0.91
CA ASP A 22 3.35 -10.14 0.23
C ASP A 22 4.38 -9.09 -0.24
N ILE A 23 4.01 -7.82 -0.09
CA ILE A 23 4.84 -6.67 -0.48
C ILE A 23 5.24 -5.86 0.75
N SER A 24 5.13 -6.42 1.96
CA SER A 24 5.37 -5.71 3.22
C SER A 24 6.78 -5.14 3.31
N THR A 25 7.81 -5.89 2.88
CA THR A 25 9.19 -5.39 2.85
C THR A 25 9.35 -4.18 1.94
N THR A 26 8.70 -4.19 0.77
CA THR A 26 8.68 -3.06 -0.18
C THR A 26 7.92 -1.88 0.40
N VAL A 27 6.79 -2.10 1.06
CA VAL A 27 6.05 -1.02 1.73
C VAL A 27 6.91 -0.38 2.83
N GLN A 28 7.60 -1.18 3.65
CA GLN A 28 8.41 -0.69 4.76
C GLN A 28 9.64 0.11 4.30
N SER A 29 10.23 -0.20 3.15
CA SER A 29 11.32 0.61 2.59
C SER A 29 10.85 1.97 2.06
N HIS A 30 9.55 2.11 1.72
CA HIS A 30 8.96 3.38 1.30
C HIS A 30 8.28 4.15 2.44
N ILE A 31 7.76 3.46 3.45
CA ILE A 31 7.03 4.05 4.59
C ILE A 31 7.79 3.71 5.88
N ALA A 32 8.79 4.54 6.19
CA ALA A 32 9.62 4.34 7.36
C ALA A 32 8.85 4.58 8.67
N ALA A 33 9.20 3.81 9.71
CA ALA A 33 8.74 4.05 11.07
C ALA A 33 9.12 5.48 11.52
N GLY A 34 8.24 6.12 12.30
CA GLY A 34 8.41 7.50 12.75
C GLY A 34 8.06 8.57 11.71
N THR A 35 7.71 8.22 10.48
CA THR A 35 7.19 9.19 9.51
C THR A 35 5.85 9.77 10.00
N GLY A 36 5.63 11.07 9.81
CA GLY A 36 4.37 11.72 10.20
C GLY A 36 3.19 11.28 9.33
N ARG A 37 2.02 11.09 9.94
CA ARG A 37 0.79 10.65 9.26
C ARG A 37 0.47 11.47 8.00
N LYS A 38 0.44 12.80 8.11
CA LYS A 38 0.12 13.71 6.99
C LYS A 38 1.08 13.58 5.81
N ASP A 39 2.37 13.32 6.08
CA ASP A 39 3.37 13.14 5.02
C ASP A 39 3.14 11.83 4.26
N VAL A 40 2.79 10.77 4.98
CA VAL A 40 2.46 9.45 4.40
C VAL A 40 1.19 9.55 3.56
N GLU A 41 0.12 10.15 4.09
CA GLU A 41 -1.14 10.34 3.37
C GLU A 41 -0.94 11.14 2.09
N ARG A 42 -0.25 12.28 2.16
CA ARG A 42 0.07 13.11 0.99
C ARG A 42 0.83 12.29 -0.06
N ARG A 43 1.84 11.52 0.35
CA ARG A 43 2.65 10.70 -0.56
C ARG A 43 1.86 9.58 -1.23
N LEU A 44 0.93 8.95 -0.51
CA LEU A 44 0.06 7.89 -1.05
C LEU A 44 -0.98 8.48 -2.01
N GLN A 45 -1.59 9.62 -1.68
CA GLN A 45 -2.51 10.33 -2.57
C GLN A 45 -1.83 10.78 -3.87
N GLN A 46 -0.60 11.31 -3.79
CA GLN A 46 0.21 11.66 -4.96
C GLN A 46 0.51 10.45 -5.86
N GLN A 47 0.51 9.25 -5.28
CA GLN A 47 0.64 7.99 -6.00
C GLN A 47 -0.72 7.36 -6.34
N GLY A 48 -1.82 8.10 -6.29
CA GLY A 48 -3.14 7.63 -6.74
C GLY A 48 -3.81 6.60 -5.84
N PHE A 49 -3.37 6.45 -4.59
CA PHE A 49 -4.07 5.59 -3.63
C PHE A 49 -5.34 6.27 -3.11
N THR A 50 -6.40 5.47 -2.98
CA THR A 50 -7.59 5.82 -2.21
C THR A 50 -7.32 5.49 -0.74
N LEU A 51 -7.58 6.45 0.14
CA LEU A 51 -7.31 6.33 1.56
C LEU A 51 -8.59 6.02 2.34
N HIS A 52 -8.52 5.00 3.21
CA HIS A 52 -9.58 4.60 4.11
C HIS A 52 -9.05 4.58 5.55
N GLU A 53 -9.48 5.55 6.36
CA GLU A 53 -9.18 5.56 7.79
C GLU A 53 -10.15 4.65 8.54
N GLN A 54 -9.61 3.84 9.45
CA GLN A 54 -10.42 3.13 10.44
C GLN A 54 -10.60 3.99 11.70
N PRO A 55 -11.67 3.77 12.48
CA PRO A 55 -11.84 4.42 13.77
C PRO A 55 -10.62 4.19 14.67
N GLU A 56 -10.26 5.21 15.46
CA GLU A 56 -9.20 5.10 16.45
C GLU A 56 -9.55 4.00 17.47
N ALA A 57 -8.61 3.09 17.66
CA ALA A 57 -8.76 2.01 18.64
C ALA A 57 -8.61 2.55 20.07
N ALA A 58 -9.06 1.78 21.06
CA ALA A 58 -9.00 2.17 22.46
C ALA A 58 -7.57 2.43 22.98
N ASP A 59 -6.56 1.86 22.31
CA ASP A 59 -5.14 2.07 22.60
C ASP A 59 -4.54 3.30 21.89
N LYS A 60 -5.38 4.17 21.31
CA LYS A 60 -5.01 5.36 20.52
C LYS A 60 -4.27 5.06 19.22
N THR A 61 -4.21 3.80 18.80
CA THR A 61 -3.68 3.47 17.49
C THR A 61 -4.71 3.80 16.41
N ARG A 62 -4.22 4.26 15.26
CA ARG A 62 -5.04 4.55 14.09
C ARG A 62 -4.55 3.72 12.92
N THR A 63 -5.49 3.09 12.22
CA THR A 63 -5.17 2.29 11.04
C THR A 63 -5.61 3.04 9.79
N LEU A 64 -4.68 3.20 8.84
CA LEU A 64 -4.95 3.71 7.51
C LEU A 64 -4.77 2.56 6.52
N ILE A 65 -5.80 2.33 5.71
CA ILE A 65 -5.77 1.38 4.61
C ILE A 65 -5.74 2.20 3.31
N ALA A 66 -4.65 2.09 2.57
CA ALA A 66 -4.50 2.71 1.27
C ALA A 66 -4.65 1.64 0.18
N VAL A 67 -5.56 1.88 -0.76
CA VAL A 67 -5.87 0.94 -1.84
C VAL A 67 -5.67 1.60 -3.19
N ARG A 68 -5.01 0.91 -4.11
CA ARG A 68 -4.86 1.33 -5.50
C ARG A 68 -5.13 0.14 -6.42
N LYS A 69 -5.98 0.32 -7.43
CA LYS A 69 -6.30 -0.70 -8.44
C LYS A 69 -5.55 -0.40 -9.73
N GLU A 70 -4.69 -1.31 -10.15
CA GLU A 70 -3.95 -1.22 -11.41
C GLU A 70 -4.61 -2.11 -12.48
N LYS A 71 -5.06 -1.46 -13.56
CA LYS A 71 -5.51 -2.17 -14.76
C LYS A 71 -4.27 -2.64 -15.53
N GLY A 72 -3.92 -3.92 -15.41
CA GLY A 72 -3.07 -4.58 -16.40
C GLY A 72 -1.60 -4.85 -16.04
N LEU A 73 -1.27 -5.26 -14.81
CA LEU A 73 0.06 -5.89 -14.59
C LEU A 73 0.10 -7.37 -15.04
N ILE A 74 -1.08 -7.98 -15.20
CA ILE A 74 -1.31 -9.15 -16.05
C ILE A 74 -2.46 -8.81 -16.99
N ALA A 75 -2.21 -8.84 -18.31
CA ALA A 75 -3.21 -8.54 -19.32
C ALA A 75 -4.22 -9.69 -19.43
N SER A 76 -5.28 -9.66 -18.62
CA SER A 76 -6.43 -10.54 -18.74
C SER A 76 -7.72 -9.73 -18.62
N LEU A 77 -8.61 -9.90 -19.61
CA LEU A 77 -9.94 -9.29 -19.61
C LEU A 77 -10.68 -9.66 -18.32
N GLY A 78 -11.12 -8.67 -17.55
CA GLY A 78 -11.89 -8.91 -16.33
C GLY A 78 -11.07 -9.01 -15.04
N PHE A 79 -9.74 -8.84 -15.08
CA PHE A 79 -8.90 -8.92 -13.88
C PHE A 79 -8.07 -7.65 -13.65
N HIS A 80 -7.74 -7.40 -12.39
CA HIS A 80 -6.86 -6.30 -11.99
C HIS A 80 -5.99 -6.70 -10.81
N ASP A 81 -4.93 -5.93 -10.61
CA ASP A 81 -4.11 -6.02 -9.43
C ASP A 81 -4.53 -4.92 -8.44
N GLU A 82 -4.86 -5.31 -7.21
CA GLU A 82 -5.12 -4.41 -6.10
C GLU A 82 -3.89 -4.35 -5.21
N ILE A 83 -3.27 -3.17 -5.12
CA ILE A 83 -2.25 -2.87 -4.14
C ILE A 83 -2.97 -2.40 -2.87
N ARG A 84 -2.82 -3.17 -1.79
CA ARG A 84 -3.33 -2.81 -0.46
C ARG A 84 -2.17 -2.56 0.48
N VAL A 85 -2.14 -1.37 1.06
CA VAL A 85 -1.16 -0.94 2.06
C VAL A 85 -1.89 -0.68 3.36
N VAL A 86 -1.41 -1.26 4.45
CA VAL A 86 -1.95 -1.07 5.80
C VAL A 86 -0.89 -0.41 6.66
N ILE A 87 -1.23 0.74 7.22
CA ILE A 87 -0.32 1.53 8.07
C ILE A 87 -0.98 1.73 9.42
N ILE A 88 -0.23 1.42 10.47
CA ILE A 88 -0.63 1.65 11.85
C ILE A 88 0.14 2.85 12.36
N PHE A 89 -0.58 3.83 12.87
CA PHE A 89 -0.04 5.02 13.52
C PHE A 89 -0.19 4.93 15.03
N ASP A 90 0.81 5.44 15.73
CA ASP A 90 0.81 5.68 17.17
C ASP A 90 1.30 7.12 17.39
N ASN A 91 0.50 7.94 18.07
CA ASN A 91 0.75 9.38 18.23
C ASN A 91 1.08 10.11 16.90
N ASP A 92 0.27 9.89 15.85
CA ASP A 92 0.43 10.45 14.50
C ASP A 92 1.75 10.09 13.79
N LYS A 93 2.45 9.05 14.26
CA LYS A 93 3.71 8.55 13.70
C LYS A 93 3.56 7.11 13.26
N VAL A 94 4.17 6.74 12.14
CA VAL A 94 4.14 5.35 11.65
C VAL A 94 4.78 4.44 12.70
N LYS A 95 3.98 3.51 13.22
CA LYS A 95 4.44 2.41 14.08
C LYS A 95 4.75 1.17 13.25
N HIS A 96 3.89 0.88 12.28
CA HIS A 96 4.05 -0.28 11.40
C HIS A 96 3.44 -0.02 10.02
N ALA A 97 4.02 -0.62 8.99
CA ALA A 97 3.48 -0.62 7.64
C ALA A 97 3.64 -2.01 7.02
N SER A 98 2.64 -2.45 6.29
CA SER A 98 2.59 -3.74 5.59
C SER A 98 1.80 -3.60 4.30
N GLY A 99 1.89 -4.58 3.41
CA GLY A 99 1.08 -4.55 2.21
C GLY A 99 0.94 -5.89 1.52
N LEU A 100 -0.07 -5.95 0.67
CA LEU A 100 -0.42 -7.11 -0.13
C LEU A 100 -0.77 -6.67 -1.55
N LEU A 101 -0.21 -7.34 -2.54
CA LEU A 101 -0.62 -7.24 -3.94
C LEU A 101 -1.57 -8.41 -4.24
N ILE A 102 -2.77 -8.11 -4.74
CA ILE A 102 -3.84 -9.09 -4.87
C ILE A 102 -4.37 -9.05 -6.30
N TYR A 103 -4.23 -10.15 -7.02
CA TYR A 103 -4.85 -10.35 -8.32
C TYR A 103 -6.27 -10.84 -8.17
N ARG A 104 -7.24 -10.09 -8.70
CA ARG A 104 -8.65 -10.47 -8.59
C ARG A 104 -9.47 -10.06 -9.80
N ALA A 105 -10.61 -10.71 -9.95
CA ALA A 105 -11.63 -10.30 -10.93
C ALA A 105 -12.19 -8.91 -10.59
N LEU A 106 -12.61 -8.18 -11.63
CA LEU A 106 -13.23 -6.86 -11.56
C LEU A 106 -14.60 -6.88 -10.86
#